data_AF-V6LNE1-F1
#
_entry.id   AF-V6LNE1-F1
#
_cell.length_a   1.000
_cell.length_b   1.000
_cell.length_c   1.000
_cell.angle_alpha   90.00
_cell.angle_beta   90.00
_cell.angle_gamma   90.00
#
_symmetry.space_group_name_H-M   'P 1'
#
loop_
_entity.id
_entity.type
_entity.pdbx_description
1 polymer ?
#
loop_
_entity_poly.entity_id
_entity_poly.type
_entity_poly.pdbx_seq_one_letter_code
_entity_poly.pdbx_strand_id
1 'polypeptide(L)'
;MPEHPEVRQITNMINNNFSTVKFNAFQQKQISDKQQSLQINGEYYIHADQRGKQLKLNISFEPVQKLQQSNYFGTFTTQQTKNDFSIIIGFGLLGYFSIDSTPNLNALLSFQNKNMHLNLVSKNPQTVYYYLGDYNLARGPDPIFQQEDFKVLVLKTNFKDKNISDILMNQRYFNGVGNYLRSEIIHRANIHPFKAISYLDPEFINLVISILEEAFSFTSNAVLFNNWLKCYGKASNCIKDKNNRSIWTFRPIREKQTIQSSSNDIKDIQKFLTMMSIK
;
A
#
# COMPACT_ATOMS: atom_id res chain seq x y z
N MET A 1 -2.10 -7.70 5.74
CA MET A 1 -1.94 -7.16 4.37
C MET A 1 -1.99 -5.65 4.47
N PRO A 2 -1.01 -4.92 3.93
CA PRO A 2 -0.99 -3.46 4.00
C PRO A 2 -2.23 -2.89 3.31
N GLU A 3 -2.87 -1.96 3.99
CA GLU A 3 -4.00 -1.18 3.51
C GLU A 3 -3.51 0.27 3.35
N HIS A 4 -4.42 1.20 3.07
CA HIS A 4 -4.05 2.60 2.85
C HIS A 4 -3.17 3.20 3.98
N PRO A 5 -3.52 3.03 5.28
CA PRO A 5 -2.74 3.60 6.37
C PRO A 5 -1.27 3.14 6.40
N GLU A 6 -1.04 1.86 6.16
CA GLU A 6 0.32 1.30 6.19
C GLU A 6 1.14 1.76 4.99
N VAL A 7 0.54 1.82 3.80
CA VAL A 7 1.21 2.37 2.60
C VAL A 7 1.57 3.84 2.81
N ARG A 8 0.71 4.61 3.49
CA ARG A 8 1.00 6.01 3.85
C ARG A 8 2.19 6.13 4.78
N GLN A 9 2.23 5.30 5.82
CA GLN A 9 3.36 5.31 6.74
C GLN A 9 4.67 4.94 6.04
N ILE A 10 4.67 3.95 5.15
CA ILE A 10 5.85 3.59 4.35
C ILE A 10 6.28 4.75 3.45
N THR A 11 5.32 5.40 2.78
CA THR A 11 5.58 6.57 1.92
C THR A 11 6.29 7.69 2.71
N ASN A 12 5.73 8.03 3.87
CA ASN A 12 6.30 9.05 4.75
C ASN A 12 7.69 8.66 5.26
N MET A 13 7.89 7.40 5.64
CA MET A 13 9.18 6.89 6.08
C MET A 13 10.24 7.06 4.97
N ILE A 14 9.91 6.73 3.73
CA ILE A 14 10.86 6.86 2.61
C ILE A 14 11.23 8.34 2.39
N ASN A 15 10.22 9.22 2.29
CA ASN A 15 10.47 10.64 2.03
C ASN A 15 11.25 11.33 3.16
N ASN A 16 10.95 10.99 4.42
CA ASN A 16 11.62 11.58 5.58
C ASN A 16 13.09 11.16 5.71
N ASN A 17 13.44 9.94 5.27
CA ASN A 17 14.79 9.41 5.42
C ASN A 17 15.65 9.56 4.15
N PHE A 18 15.04 9.67 2.96
CA PHE A 18 15.78 9.53 1.69
C PHE A 18 15.56 10.62 0.64
N SER A 19 14.74 11.64 0.90
CA SER A 19 14.48 12.70 -0.09
C SER A 19 15.73 13.43 -0.61
N THR A 20 16.81 13.47 0.19
CA THR A 20 18.10 14.07 -0.19
C THR A 20 19.24 13.05 -0.26
N VAL A 21 18.93 11.76 -0.08
CA VAL A 21 19.93 10.70 -0.09
C VAL A 21 20.15 10.22 -1.51
N LYS A 22 21.41 10.25 -1.92
CA LYS A 22 21.85 9.74 -3.21
C LYS A 22 22.13 8.23 -3.11
N PHE A 23 21.47 7.46 -3.95
CA PHE A 23 21.72 6.03 -4.15
C PHE A 23 22.63 5.82 -5.36
N ASN A 24 23.45 4.77 -5.33
CA ASN A 24 24.43 4.48 -6.39
C ASN A 24 24.49 3.00 -6.79
N ALA A 25 23.74 2.14 -6.12
CA ALA A 25 23.60 0.74 -6.48
C ALA A 25 22.16 0.27 -6.29
N PHE A 26 21.79 -0.75 -7.06
CA PHE A 26 20.47 -1.37 -7.03
C PHE A 26 20.62 -2.87 -7.23
N GLN A 27 19.89 -3.64 -6.44
CA GLN A 27 19.79 -5.08 -6.58
C GLN A 27 18.33 -5.52 -6.61
N GLN A 28 18.04 -6.48 -7.47
CA GLN A 28 16.73 -7.12 -7.55
C GLN A 28 16.85 -8.63 -7.38
N LYS A 29 15.89 -9.21 -6.65
CA LYS A 29 15.62 -10.64 -6.61
C LYS A 29 14.19 -10.90 -7.08
N GLN A 30 14.05 -11.42 -8.30
CA GLN A 30 12.74 -11.76 -8.87
C GLN A 30 12.31 -13.15 -8.39
N ILE A 31 11.09 -13.26 -7.85
CA ILE A 31 10.52 -14.49 -7.27
C ILE A 31 9.23 -14.92 -7.99
N SER A 32 8.60 -14.04 -8.78
CA SER A 32 7.39 -14.37 -9.54
C SER A 32 7.24 -13.51 -10.80
N ASP A 33 6.34 -13.91 -11.71
CA ASP A 33 6.06 -13.19 -12.96
C ASP A 33 5.34 -11.85 -12.75
N LYS A 34 4.82 -11.60 -11.54
CA LYS A 34 4.19 -10.32 -11.16
C LYS A 34 5.22 -9.22 -10.84
N GLN A 35 6.50 -9.56 -10.90
CA GLN A 35 7.62 -8.71 -10.52
C GLN A 35 8.43 -8.44 -11.78
N GLN A 36 8.23 -7.27 -12.39
CA GLN A 36 8.93 -6.91 -13.63
C GLN A 36 10.45 -6.85 -13.40
N SER A 37 11.26 -7.29 -14.37
CA SER A 37 12.71 -7.08 -14.30
C SER A 37 13.03 -5.58 -14.37
N LEU A 38 13.87 -5.11 -13.45
CA LEU A 38 14.27 -3.72 -13.28
C LEU A 38 15.80 -3.62 -13.37
N GLN A 39 16.28 -2.55 -13.99
CA GLN A 39 17.70 -2.18 -13.96
C GLN A 39 17.80 -0.69 -13.69
N ILE A 40 18.62 -0.33 -12.70
CA ILE A 40 18.87 1.05 -12.32
C ILE A 40 20.38 1.23 -12.28
N ASN A 41 20.90 1.96 -13.25
CA ASN A 41 22.33 2.20 -13.38
C ASN A 41 22.60 3.68 -13.10
N GLY A 42 23.69 3.99 -12.39
CA GLY A 42 24.11 5.36 -12.08
C GLY A 42 23.65 5.86 -10.72
N GLU A 43 23.88 7.14 -10.46
CA GLU A 43 23.46 7.82 -9.24
C GLU A 43 22.05 8.39 -9.38
N TYR A 44 21.20 8.17 -8.38
CA TYR A 44 19.79 8.57 -8.41
C TYR A 44 19.25 8.91 -7.02
N TYR A 45 18.14 9.62 -7.00
CA TYR A 45 17.33 9.93 -5.83
C TYR A 45 16.01 9.16 -5.88
N ILE A 46 15.43 8.93 -4.70
CA ILE A 46 14.13 8.27 -4.57
C ILE A 46 13.17 9.23 -3.87
N HIS A 47 12.02 9.46 -4.50
CA HIS A 47 10.86 10.04 -3.86
C HIS A 47 9.71 9.03 -3.88
N ALA A 48 8.84 9.05 -2.87
CA ALA A 48 7.71 8.15 -2.76
C ALA A 48 6.38 8.91 -2.77
N ASP A 49 5.45 8.44 -3.59
CA ASP A 49 4.04 8.82 -3.58
C ASP A 49 3.18 7.59 -3.32
N GLN A 50 1.88 7.79 -3.06
CA GLN A 50 0.94 6.70 -2.96
C GLN A 50 -0.45 7.01 -3.54
N ARG A 51 -1.17 5.93 -3.87
CA ARG A 51 -2.58 5.97 -4.25
C ARG A 51 -3.28 4.68 -3.82
N GLY A 52 -4.03 4.75 -2.74
CA GLY A 52 -4.73 3.62 -2.14
C GLY A 52 -3.75 2.57 -1.61
N LYS A 53 -3.76 1.37 -2.22
CA LYS A 53 -2.84 0.27 -1.84
C LYS A 53 -1.59 0.18 -2.70
N GLN A 54 -1.26 1.23 -3.43
CA GLN A 54 -0.08 1.26 -4.30
C GLN A 54 0.86 2.36 -3.84
N LEU A 55 2.13 2.00 -3.67
CA LEU A 55 3.24 2.93 -3.55
C LEU A 55 3.78 3.20 -4.96
N LYS A 56 4.19 4.43 -5.24
CA LYS A 56 4.96 4.81 -6.42
C LYS A 56 6.31 5.33 -5.95
N LEU A 57 7.39 4.69 -6.39
CA LEU A 57 8.74 5.20 -6.21
C LEU A 57 9.15 5.95 -7.48
N ASN A 58 9.41 7.24 -7.38
CA ASN A 58 9.98 8.05 -8.44
C ASN A 58 11.50 7.99 -8.33
N ILE A 59 12.15 7.57 -9.41
CA ILE A 59 13.60 7.47 -9.53
C ILE A 59 14.05 8.64 -10.41
N SER A 60 14.77 9.58 -9.81
CA SER A 60 15.32 10.75 -10.49
C SER A 60 16.83 10.69 -10.60
N PHE A 61 17.36 10.85 -11.81
CA PHE A 61 18.80 10.82 -12.06
C PHE A 61 19.40 12.22 -12.01
N GLU A 62 20.63 12.32 -11.52
CA GLU A 62 21.41 13.55 -11.68
C GLU A 62 21.66 13.81 -13.18
N PRO A 63 21.52 15.06 -13.64
CA PRO A 63 21.95 15.44 -14.98
C PRO A 63 23.42 15.10 -15.17
N VAL A 64 23.73 14.21 -16.11
CA VAL A 64 25.13 13.86 -16.41
C VAL A 64 25.82 15.11 -16.98
N GLN A 65 26.96 15.47 -16.41
CA GLN A 65 27.73 16.64 -16.83
C GLN A 65 28.14 16.58 -18.31
N LYS A 66 28.13 17.76 -18.94
CA LYS A 66 28.40 18.03 -20.35
C LYS A 66 29.73 17.43 -20.82
N LEU A 67 29.70 16.59 -21.86
CA LEU A 67 30.88 16.34 -22.68
C LEU A 67 31.01 17.51 -23.66
N GLN A 68 32.05 18.33 -23.51
CA GLN A 68 32.44 19.28 -24.54
C GLN A 68 33.26 18.54 -25.58
N GLN A 69 32.74 18.42 -26.81
CA GLN A 69 33.53 18.01 -27.96
C GLN A 69 33.77 19.22 -28.84
N SER A 70 35.06 19.52 -29.09
CA SER A 70 35.50 20.59 -29.98
C SER A 70 35.91 20.01 -31.33
N ASN A 71 35.26 20.47 -32.39
CA ASN A 71 35.63 20.14 -33.76
C ASN A 71 35.91 21.45 -34.53
N TYR A 72 36.45 21.35 -35.75
CA TYR A 72 36.81 22.49 -36.61
C TYR A 72 35.64 23.45 -36.93
N PHE A 73 34.39 23.01 -36.71
CA PHE A 73 33.15 23.76 -36.99
C PHE A 73 32.47 24.35 -35.73
N GLY A 74 33.08 24.24 -34.54
CA GLY A 74 32.55 24.80 -33.29
C GLY A 74 32.42 23.77 -32.17
N THR A 75 32.08 24.26 -30.97
CA THR A 75 31.80 23.46 -29.79
C THR A 75 30.35 22.99 -29.79
N PHE A 76 30.14 21.68 -29.72
CA PHE A 76 28.80 21.11 -29.57
C PHE A 76 28.67 20.44 -28.20
N THR A 77 27.56 20.69 -27.52
CA THR A 77 27.22 20.06 -26.25
C THR A 77 26.11 19.05 -26.47
N THR A 78 26.40 17.77 -26.27
CA THR A 78 25.38 16.71 -26.18
C THR A 78 25.11 16.41 -24.71
N GLN A 79 23.88 16.65 -24.25
CA GLN A 79 23.39 16.18 -22.95
C GLN A 79 22.80 14.78 -23.14
N GLN A 80 23.37 13.77 -22.49
CA GLN A 80 22.75 12.46 -22.37
C GLN A 80 22.14 12.35 -20.97
N THR A 81 20.87 12.74 -20.85
CA THR A 81 20.12 12.57 -19.60
C THR A 81 19.60 11.15 -19.53
N LYS A 82 19.83 10.44 -18.42
CA LYS A 82 19.01 9.27 -18.11
C LYS A 82 17.60 9.76 -17.82
N ASN A 83 16.61 9.10 -18.41
CA ASN A 83 15.22 9.47 -18.21
C ASN A 83 14.75 8.98 -16.83
N ASP A 84 14.19 9.90 -16.06
CA ASP A 84 13.46 9.59 -14.84
C ASP A 84 12.33 8.61 -15.11
N PHE A 85 12.04 7.75 -14.16
CA PHE A 85 10.93 6.80 -14.24
C PHE A 85 10.37 6.50 -12.87
N SER A 86 9.23 5.81 -12.85
CA SER A 86 8.58 5.41 -11.61
C SER A 86 8.35 3.90 -11.55
N ILE A 87 8.41 3.35 -10.34
CA ILE A 87 8.12 1.96 -10.03
C ILE A 87 6.87 1.91 -9.16
N ILE A 88 5.83 1.24 -9.63
CA ILE A 88 4.63 0.96 -8.83
C ILE A 88 4.85 -0.32 -8.04
N ILE A 89 4.54 -0.29 -6.75
CA ILE A 89 4.70 -1.42 -5.83
C ILE A 89 3.37 -1.70 -5.14
N GLY A 90 2.95 -2.96 -5.18
CA GLY A 90 1.91 -3.50 -4.31
C GLY A 90 2.49 -4.53 -3.36
N PHE A 91 2.33 -4.29 -2.06
CA PHE A 91 3.05 -5.00 -1.01
C PHE A 91 2.60 -6.45 -0.73
N GLY A 92 1.59 -6.97 -1.41
CA GLY A 92 1.10 -8.31 -1.12
C GLY A 92 0.70 -8.47 0.35
N LEU A 93 0.68 -9.69 0.89
CA LEU A 93 0.18 -9.97 2.24
C LEU A 93 1.05 -9.39 3.37
N LEU A 94 2.38 -9.48 3.24
CA LEU A 94 3.36 -9.19 4.29
C LEU A 94 4.61 -8.48 3.74
N GLY A 95 4.46 -7.66 2.69
CA GLY A 95 5.56 -6.87 2.14
C GLY A 95 5.68 -5.51 2.83
N TYR A 96 6.91 -5.08 3.10
CA TYR A 96 7.24 -3.82 3.76
C TYR A 96 8.60 -3.32 3.26
N PHE A 97 8.94 -2.07 3.58
CA PHE A 97 10.30 -1.57 3.41
C PHE A 97 11.06 -1.63 4.75
N SER A 98 12.28 -2.16 4.74
CA SER A 98 13.25 -2.01 5.83
C SER A 98 14.36 -1.03 5.44
N ILE A 99 14.96 -0.41 6.45
CA ILE A 99 16.16 0.42 6.31
C ILE A 99 17.25 -0.27 7.10
N ASP A 100 18.28 -0.75 6.40
CA ASP A 100 19.35 -1.54 7.00
C ASP A 100 20.71 -0.87 6.76
N SER A 101 21.63 -0.95 7.72
CA SER A 101 23.01 -0.48 7.56
C SER A 101 23.90 -1.48 6.80
N THR A 102 23.41 -2.70 6.61
CA THR A 102 24.10 -3.78 5.91
C THR A 102 23.22 -4.37 4.80
N PRO A 103 23.81 -5.04 3.80
CA PRO A 103 23.05 -5.67 2.72
C PRO A 103 22.08 -6.74 3.23
N ASN A 104 20.84 -6.72 2.71
CA ASN A 104 19.82 -7.70 3.04
C ASN A 104 19.61 -8.69 1.89
N LEU A 105 20.12 -9.92 2.04
CA LEU A 105 20.05 -10.97 1.01
C LEU A 105 18.63 -11.47 0.69
N ASN A 106 17.66 -11.14 1.55
CA ASN A 106 16.25 -11.50 1.37
C ASN A 106 15.42 -10.38 0.72
N ALA A 107 16.04 -9.24 0.39
CA ALA A 107 15.38 -8.14 -0.28
C ALA A 107 14.96 -8.53 -1.71
N LEU A 108 13.71 -8.21 -2.06
CA LEU A 108 13.18 -8.29 -3.42
C LEU A 108 13.74 -7.15 -4.28
N LEU A 109 13.83 -5.95 -3.70
CA LEU A 109 14.45 -4.76 -4.25
C LEU A 109 15.34 -4.17 -3.16
N SER A 110 16.56 -3.78 -3.49
CA SER A 110 17.48 -3.13 -2.58
C SER A 110 18.07 -1.91 -3.28
N PHE A 111 17.73 -0.72 -2.80
CA PHE A 111 18.30 0.55 -3.23
C PHE A 111 19.41 0.92 -2.25
N GLN A 112 20.61 1.15 -2.74
CA GLN A 112 21.82 1.11 -1.91
C GLN A 112 22.63 2.40 -2.00
N ASN A 113 23.13 2.82 -0.84
CA ASN A 113 24.20 3.80 -0.66
C ASN A 113 25.23 3.16 0.30
N LYS A 114 26.47 3.68 0.37
CA LYS A 114 27.60 3.13 1.15
C LYS A 114 27.24 2.65 2.56
N ASN A 115 26.33 3.35 3.24
CA ASN A 115 26.01 3.11 4.65
C ASN A 115 24.54 2.71 4.88
N MET A 116 23.70 2.66 3.84
CA MET A 116 22.26 2.51 4.00
C MET A 116 21.64 1.76 2.82
N HIS A 117 20.73 0.85 3.15
CA HIS A 117 19.99 0.03 2.20
C HIS A 117 18.49 0.19 2.45
N LEU A 118 17.75 0.68 1.45
CA LEU A 118 16.29 0.67 1.44
C LEU A 118 15.82 -0.61 0.75
N ASN A 119 15.22 -1.52 1.52
CA ASN A 119 14.96 -2.89 1.09
C ASN A 119 13.46 -3.19 1.07
N LEU A 120 12.91 -3.61 -0.08
CA LEU A 120 11.58 -4.21 -0.16
C LEU A 120 11.69 -5.68 0.28
N VAL A 121 11.09 -6.03 1.41
CA VAL A 121 11.17 -7.37 2.00
C VAL A 121 9.76 -7.94 2.17
N SER A 122 9.60 -9.26 2.05
CA SER A 122 8.34 -9.92 2.34
C SER A 122 8.52 -11.36 2.79
N LYS A 123 7.70 -11.81 3.74
CA LYS A 123 7.57 -13.23 4.10
C LYS A 123 6.74 -14.03 3.07
N ASN A 124 5.96 -13.35 2.25
CA ASN A 124 5.14 -13.95 1.19
C ASN A 124 5.44 -13.27 -0.16
N PRO A 125 6.68 -13.38 -0.68
CA PRO A 125 7.15 -12.59 -1.80
C PRO A 125 6.35 -12.78 -3.09
N GLN A 126 5.75 -13.96 -3.33
CA GLN A 126 4.89 -14.23 -4.49
C GLN A 126 3.61 -13.36 -4.54
N THR A 127 3.24 -12.75 -3.42
CA THR A 127 2.07 -11.85 -3.35
C THR A 127 2.44 -10.39 -3.65
N VAL A 128 3.73 -10.05 -3.62
CA VAL A 128 4.26 -8.73 -3.95
C VAL A 128 4.34 -8.61 -5.48
N TYR A 129 3.90 -7.48 -6.01
CA TYR A 129 4.06 -7.14 -7.42
C TYR A 129 4.69 -5.77 -7.57
N TYR A 130 5.43 -5.58 -8.66
CA TYR A 130 5.95 -4.27 -9.04
C TYR A 130 6.22 -4.18 -10.54
N TYR A 131 6.07 -2.96 -11.08
CA TYR A 131 6.25 -2.68 -12.51
C TYR A 131 6.66 -1.21 -12.74
N LEU A 132 7.24 -0.94 -13.90
CA LEU A 132 7.56 0.41 -14.36
C LEU A 132 6.30 1.11 -14.89
N GLY A 133 6.11 2.37 -14.52
CA GLY A 133 5.02 3.21 -15.03
C GLY A 133 4.25 3.94 -13.94
N ASP A 134 2.96 4.13 -14.17
CA ASP A 134 2.08 4.88 -13.27
C ASP A 134 0.96 4.02 -12.67
N TYR A 135 0.21 4.60 -11.73
CA TYR A 135 -0.88 3.91 -11.03
C TYR A 135 -1.87 3.23 -11.98
N ASN A 136 -2.43 2.12 -11.51
CA ASN A 136 -3.47 1.42 -12.26
C ASN A 136 -4.77 2.23 -12.22
N LEU A 137 -5.16 2.83 -13.36
CA LEU A 137 -6.37 3.63 -13.50
C LEU A 137 -7.67 2.83 -13.38
N ALA A 138 -7.63 1.49 -13.41
CA ALA A 138 -8.79 0.66 -13.06
C ALA A 138 -9.13 0.73 -11.56
N ARG A 139 -8.20 1.23 -10.72
CA ARG A 139 -8.44 1.54 -9.31
C ARG A 139 -8.98 2.97 -9.16
N GLY A 140 -9.91 3.12 -8.22
CA GLY A 140 -10.56 4.39 -7.92
C GLY A 140 -9.60 5.42 -7.32
N PRO A 141 -10.05 6.69 -7.22
CA PRO A 141 -9.31 7.74 -6.53
C PRO A 141 -8.96 7.35 -5.09
N ASP A 142 -7.86 7.92 -4.58
CA ASP A 142 -7.48 7.75 -3.18
C ASP A 142 -8.50 8.42 -2.24
N PRO A 143 -9.06 7.71 -1.25
CA PRO A 143 -10.06 8.27 -0.33
C PRO A 143 -9.57 9.45 0.51
N ILE A 144 -8.26 9.58 0.74
CA ILE A 144 -7.65 10.62 1.56
C ILE A 144 -7.08 11.74 0.68
N PHE A 145 -6.23 11.41 -0.28
CA PHE A 145 -5.51 12.43 -1.08
C PHE A 145 -6.30 12.91 -2.31
N GLN A 146 -7.36 12.19 -2.70
CA GLN A 146 -8.25 12.54 -3.81
C GLN A 146 -9.71 12.49 -3.33
N GLN A 147 -9.95 13.03 -2.14
CA GLN A 147 -11.20 12.86 -1.39
C GLN A 147 -12.45 13.29 -2.17
N GLU A 148 -12.40 14.41 -2.90
CA GLU A 148 -13.53 14.90 -3.68
C GLU A 148 -13.85 13.99 -4.88
N ASP A 149 -12.85 13.56 -5.63
CA ASP A 149 -13.02 12.60 -6.73
C ASP A 149 -13.57 11.26 -6.22
N PHE A 150 -13.08 10.81 -5.07
CA PHE A 150 -13.58 9.60 -4.39
C PHE A 150 -15.05 9.74 -4.00
N LYS A 151 -15.44 10.84 -3.34
CA LYS A 151 -16.84 11.11 -2.97
C LYS A 151 -17.74 11.13 -4.20
N VAL A 152 -17.35 11.88 -5.24
CA VAL A 152 -18.13 11.99 -6.49
C VAL A 152 -18.32 10.62 -7.13
N LEU A 153 -17.25 9.82 -7.21
CA LEU A 153 -17.33 8.46 -7.76
C LEU A 153 -18.32 7.59 -6.98
N VAL A 154 -18.18 7.54 -5.65
CA VAL A 154 -18.98 6.64 -4.80
C VAL A 154 -20.44 7.06 -4.76
N LEU A 155 -20.74 8.36 -4.60
CA LEU A 155 -22.12 8.89 -4.55
C LEU A 155 -22.88 8.66 -5.85
N LYS A 156 -22.19 8.71 -7.00
CA LYS A 156 -22.81 8.48 -8.32
C LYS A 156 -22.92 6.99 -8.68
N THR A 157 -22.25 6.11 -7.95
CA THR A 157 -22.24 4.68 -8.27
C THR A 157 -23.48 4.00 -7.70
N ASN A 158 -24.19 3.28 -8.56
CA ASN A 158 -25.21 2.33 -8.13
C ASN A 158 -24.57 0.96 -7.84
N PHE A 159 -24.66 0.52 -6.58
CA PHE A 159 -24.13 -0.75 -6.09
C PHE A 159 -25.17 -1.87 -6.02
N LYS A 160 -26.29 -1.73 -6.73
CA LYS A 160 -27.34 -2.77 -6.83
C LYS A 160 -26.72 -4.17 -6.97
N ASP A 161 -27.35 -5.12 -6.27
CA ASP A 161 -26.97 -6.54 -6.24
C ASP A 161 -25.61 -6.83 -5.55
N LYS A 162 -24.99 -5.83 -4.90
CA LYS A 162 -23.79 -6.01 -4.07
C LYS A 162 -24.09 -5.77 -2.60
N ASN A 163 -23.38 -6.51 -1.76
CA ASN A 163 -23.37 -6.29 -0.32
C ASN A 163 -22.25 -5.32 0.09
N ILE A 164 -22.40 -4.67 1.25
CA ILE A 164 -21.43 -3.68 1.74
C ILE A 164 -20.01 -4.23 1.87
N SER A 165 -19.83 -5.49 2.29
CA SER A 165 -18.50 -6.09 2.42
C SER A 165 -17.78 -6.22 1.07
N ASP A 166 -18.50 -6.65 0.03
CA ASP A 166 -17.96 -6.73 -1.33
C ASP A 166 -17.68 -5.34 -1.93
N ILE A 167 -18.53 -4.35 -1.62
CA ILE A 167 -18.35 -2.97 -2.05
C ILE A 167 -17.05 -2.40 -1.46
N LEU A 168 -16.86 -2.50 -0.16
CA LEU A 168 -15.67 -1.98 0.56
C LEU A 168 -14.37 -2.64 0.11
N MET A 169 -14.38 -3.92 -0.29
CA MET A 169 -13.17 -4.59 -0.79
C MET A 169 -12.82 -4.22 -2.24
N ASN A 170 -13.73 -3.57 -2.97
CA ASN A 170 -13.55 -3.30 -4.38
C ASN A 170 -12.67 -2.06 -4.60
N GLN A 171 -11.45 -2.27 -5.07
CA GLN A 171 -10.44 -1.22 -5.28
C GLN A 171 -10.79 -0.23 -6.38
N ARG A 172 -11.83 -0.49 -7.20
CA ARG A 172 -12.38 0.50 -8.14
C ARG A 172 -13.10 1.63 -7.40
N TYR A 173 -13.67 1.35 -6.22
CA TYR A 173 -14.48 2.31 -5.46
C TYR A 173 -13.77 2.72 -4.17
N PHE A 174 -13.25 1.76 -3.42
CA PHE A 174 -12.59 1.97 -2.13
C PHE A 174 -11.09 1.61 -2.22
N ASN A 175 -10.36 2.34 -3.05
CA ASN A 175 -8.94 2.10 -3.28
C ASN A 175 -8.13 2.39 -2.01
N GLY A 176 -7.69 1.35 -1.31
CA GLY A 176 -7.07 1.52 0.00
C GLY A 176 -7.70 0.66 1.10
N VAL A 177 -9.01 0.39 1.00
CA VAL A 177 -9.73 -0.41 2.00
C VAL A 177 -9.44 -1.90 1.78
N GLY A 178 -9.16 -2.61 2.86
CA GLY A 178 -8.99 -4.07 2.88
C GLY A 178 -9.77 -4.74 4.00
N ASN A 179 -9.21 -5.86 4.47
CA ASN A 179 -9.93 -6.82 5.27
C ASN A 179 -10.16 -6.33 6.70
N TYR A 180 -9.16 -5.67 7.30
CA TYR A 180 -9.33 -5.14 8.64
C TYR A 180 -10.18 -3.87 8.58
N LEU A 181 -9.90 -2.95 7.64
CA LEU A 181 -10.69 -1.72 7.52
C LEU A 181 -12.16 -2.02 7.22
N ARG A 182 -12.49 -2.97 6.34
CA ARG A 182 -13.91 -3.30 6.08
C ARG A 182 -14.63 -3.75 7.35
N SER A 183 -13.98 -4.50 8.22
CA SER A 183 -14.59 -5.02 9.44
C SER A 183 -14.80 -3.88 10.44
N GLU A 184 -13.80 -3.00 10.57
CA GLU A 184 -13.88 -1.81 11.43
C GLU A 184 -14.94 -0.79 10.96
N ILE A 185 -15.06 -0.58 9.64
CA ILE A 185 -16.05 0.29 8.99
C ILE A 185 -17.46 -0.25 9.20
N ILE A 186 -17.70 -1.52 8.84
CA ILE A 186 -19.02 -2.15 8.96
C ILE A 186 -19.48 -2.16 10.43
N HIS A 187 -18.56 -2.41 11.35
CA HIS A 187 -18.84 -2.39 12.78
C HIS A 187 -19.22 -0.99 13.28
N ARG A 188 -18.42 0.05 12.99
CA ARG A 188 -18.70 1.43 13.41
C ARG A 188 -19.97 2.00 12.76
N ALA A 189 -20.25 1.61 11.51
CA ALA A 189 -21.49 1.97 10.82
C ALA A 189 -22.72 1.21 11.35
N ASN A 190 -22.51 0.19 12.21
CA ASN A 190 -23.55 -0.69 12.71
C ASN A 190 -24.39 -1.32 11.57
N ILE A 191 -23.71 -1.88 10.56
CA ILE A 191 -24.33 -2.50 9.38
C ILE A 191 -24.07 -4.01 9.41
N HIS A 192 -25.01 -4.81 8.89
CA HIS A 192 -24.75 -6.24 8.66
C HIS A 192 -23.83 -6.41 7.44
N PRO A 193 -22.74 -7.21 7.49
CA PRO A 193 -21.75 -7.27 6.41
C PRO A 193 -22.30 -7.67 5.05
N PHE A 194 -23.38 -8.45 5.03
CA PHE A 194 -24.09 -8.86 3.81
C PHE A 194 -25.32 -8.02 3.46
N LYS A 195 -25.51 -6.86 4.11
CA LYS A 195 -26.59 -5.94 3.74
C LYS A 195 -26.39 -5.47 2.30
N ALA A 196 -27.41 -5.67 1.46
CA ALA A 196 -27.44 -5.11 0.12
C ALA A 196 -27.57 -3.59 0.20
N ILE A 197 -26.82 -2.88 -0.63
CA ILE A 197 -26.82 -1.41 -0.68
C ILE A 197 -26.83 -0.99 -2.13
N SER A 198 -27.77 -0.12 -2.51
CA SER A 198 -27.80 0.47 -3.85
C SER A 198 -27.02 1.78 -3.91
N TYR A 199 -27.13 2.63 -2.89
CA TYR A 199 -26.43 3.90 -2.79
C TYR A 199 -25.87 4.08 -1.38
N LEU A 200 -24.69 4.70 -1.31
CA LEU A 200 -24.07 5.09 -0.05
C LEU A 200 -24.32 6.58 0.17
N ASP A 201 -24.73 6.93 1.38
CA ASP A 201 -24.91 8.33 1.77
C ASP A 201 -23.56 9.01 2.10
N PRO A 202 -23.52 10.36 2.09
CA PRO A 202 -22.31 11.10 2.44
C PRO A 202 -21.77 10.84 3.85
N GLU A 203 -22.64 10.53 4.81
CA GLU A 203 -22.26 10.27 6.21
C GLU A 203 -21.41 9.00 6.31
N PHE A 204 -21.83 7.92 5.63
CA PHE A 204 -21.07 6.68 5.55
C PHE A 204 -19.71 6.90 4.86
N ILE A 205 -19.66 7.70 3.80
CA ILE A 205 -18.40 7.99 3.09
C ILE A 205 -17.44 8.76 4.02
N ASN A 206 -17.94 9.75 4.75
CA ASN A 206 -17.15 10.50 5.73
C ASN A 206 -16.65 9.61 6.87
N LEU A 207 -17.47 8.65 7.33
CA LEU A 207 -17.06 7.65 8.31
C LEU A 207 -15.92 6.77 7.79
N VAL A 208 -15.96 6.35 6.52
CA VAL A 208 -14.85 5.59 5.92
C VAL A 208 -13.56 6.41 5.98
N ILE A 209 -13.61 7.67 5.54
CA ILE A 209 -12.45 8.57 5.54
C ILE A 209 -11.90 8.77 6.96
N SER A 210 -12.78 9.00 7.94
CA SER A 210 -12.36 9.19 9.34
C SER A 210 -11.67 7.96 9.90
N ILE A 211 -12.17 6.75 9.60
CA ILE A 211 -11.57 5.50 10.05
C ILE A 211 -10.19 5.28 9.42
N LEU A 212 -9.99 5.66 8.16
CA LEU A 212 -8.66 5.57 7.51
C LEU A 212 -7.65 6.51 8.18
N GLU A 213 -8.04 7.76 8.47
CA GLU A 213 -7.19 8.74 9.18
C GLU A 213 -6.91 8.32 10.63
N GLU A 214 -7.91 7.81 11.34
CA GLU A 214 -7.72 7.24 12.68
C GLU A 214 -6.73 6.08 12.65
N ALA A 215 -6.91 5.11 11.75
CA ALA A 215 -6.04 3.96 11.63
C ALA A 215 -4.58 4.40 11.41
N PHE A 216 -4.35 5.35 10.50
CA PHE A 216 -3.04 5.93 10.22
C PHE A 216 -2.37 6.53 11.46
N SER A 217 -3.14 7.18 12.34
CA SER A 217 -2.61 7.74 13.59
C SER A 217 -2.03 6.67 14.53
N PHE A 218 -2.43 5.41 14.37
CA PHE A 218 -2.00 4.30 15.22
C PHE A 218 -1.03 3.31 14.54
N THR A 219 -0.85 3.34 13.21
CA THR A 219 -0.03 2.32 12.51
C THR A 219 1.44 2.31 12.94
N SER A 220 1.95 3.43 13.47
CA SER A 220 3.32 3.52 13.98
C SER A 220 3.59 2.68 15.24
N ASN A 221 2.55 2.26 15.96
CA ASN A 221 2.67 1.51 17.21
C ASN A 221 1.69 0.33 17.24
N ALA A 222 2.22 -0.89 17.16
CA ALA A 222 1.42 -2.11 17.11
C ALA A 222 0.48 -2.30 18.32
N VAL A 223 0.87 -1.84 19.53
CA VAL A 223 0.03 -1.93 20.73
C VAL A 223 -1.14 -0.96 20.63
N LEU A 224 -0.88 0.30 20.27
CA LEU A 224 -1.93 1.30 20.10
C LEU A 224 -2.88 0.92 18.96
N PHE A 225 -2.34 0.42 17.84
CA PHE A 225 -3.14 -0.07 16.73
C PHE A 225 -4.05 -1.23 17.15
N ASN A 226 -3.51 -2.20 17.90
CA ASN A 226 -4.31 -3.30 18.43
C ASN A 226 -5.41 -2.80 19.36
N ASN A 227 -5.15 -1.78 20.18
CA ASN A 227 -6.16 -1.18 21.04
C ASN A 227 -7.24 -0.43 20.24
N TRP A 228 -6.87 0.21 19.13
CA TRP A 228 -7.79 0.88 18.22
C TRP A 228 -8.75 -0.07 17.48
N LEU A 229 -8.30 -1.29 17.15
CA LEU A 229 -9.19 -2.31 16.57
C LEU A 229 -10.35 -2.61 17.52
N LYS A 230 -11.59 -2.49 17.03
CA LYS A 230 -12.80 -2.79 17.81
C LYS A 230 -13.44 -4.10 17.39
N CYS A 231 -13.28 -4.51 16.14
CA CYS A 231 -14.01 -5.63 15.55
C CYS A 231 -13.09 -6.71 14.97
N TYR A 232 -12.12 -6.34 14.14
CA TYR A 232 -11.28 -7.29 13.42
C TYR A 232 -10.50 -8.19 14.38
N GLY A 233 -10.76 -9.50 14.31
CA GLY A 233 -10.19 -10.51 15.21
C GLY A 233 -10.63 -10.42 16.68
N LYS A 234 -11.50 -9.48 17.04
CA LYS A 234 -12.07 -9.32 18.39
C LYS A 234 -13.54 -9.68 18.48
N ALA A 235 -14.23 -9.68 17.34
CA ALA A 235 -15.65 -9.99 17.30
C ALA A 235 -15.94 -11.47 17.60
N SER A 236 -17.12 -11.73 18.16
CA SER A 236 -17.57 -13.09 18.49
C SER A 236 -17.81 -13.97 17.26
N ASN A 237 -18.15 -13.36 16.11
CA ASN A 237 -18.42 -14.10 14.89
C ASN A 237 -17.42 -13.78 13.78
N CYS A 238 -17.10 -14.80 12.98
CA CYS A 238 -16.24 -14.73 11.82
C CYS A 238 -16.84 -15.58 10.68
N ILE A 239 -16.95 -14.99 9.49
CA ILE A 239 -17.48 -15.64 8.27
C ILE A 239 -16.44 -15.53 7.18
N LYS A 240 -16.37 -16.51 6.27
CA LYS A 240 -15.56 -16.40 5.07
C LYS A 240 -16.36 -15.80 3.92
N ASP A 241 -15.77 -14.86 3.20
CA ASP A 241 -16.30 -14.43 1.91
C ASP A 241 -15.95 -15.43 0.80
N LYS A 242 -16.47 -15.20 -0.41
CA LYS A 242 -16.21 -16.01 -1.61
C LYS A 242 -14.72 -16.16 -1.98
N ASN A 243 -13.85 -15.28 -1.46
CA ASN A 243 -12.40 -15.33 -1.67
C ASN A 243 -11.67 -15.91 -0.44
N ASN A 244 -12.39 -16.59 0.45
CA ASN A 244 -11.89 -17.19 1.69
C ASN A 244 -11.28 -16.19 2.70
N ARG A 245 -11.68 -14.91 2.65
CA ARG A 245 -11.22 -13.90 3.60
C ARG A 245 -12.18 -13.81 4.78
N SER A 246 -11.63 -13.74 5.99
CA SER A 246 -12.38 -13.57 7.24
C SER A 246 -13.08 -12.20 7.28
N ILE A 247 -14.39 -12.17 7.55
CA ILE A 247 -15.17 -10.99 7.91
C ILE A 247 -15.58 -11.13 9.37
N TRP A 248 -15.20 -10.17 10.20
CA TRP A 248 -15.51 -10.17 11.63
C TRP A 248 -16.72 -9.29 11.92
N THR A 249 -17.64 -9.75 12.77
CA THR A 249 -18.80 -8.95 13.21
C THR A 249 -19.37 -9.44 14.55
N PHE A 250 -19.88 -8.52 15.37
CA PHE A 250 -20.64 -8.86 16.58
C PHE A 250 -22.11 -9.15 16.29
N ARG A 251 -22.59 -8.86 15.06
CA ARG A 251 -23.97 -9.15 14.69
C ARG A 251 -24.17 -10.65 14.50
N PRO A 252 -25.33 -11.21 14.90
CA PRO A 252 -25.66 -12.61 14.65
C PRO A 252 -25.66 -12.91 13.15
N ILE A 253 -25.09 -14.06 12.79
CA ILE A 253 -25.09 -14.57 11.41
C ILE A 253 -26.03 -15.76 11.37
N ARG A 254 -27.05 -15.68 10.51
CA ARG A 254 -28.11 -16.70 10.42
C ARG A 254 -27.72 -17.91 9.55
N GLU A 255 -26.48 -18.00 9.06
CA GLU A 255 -25.99 -19.10 8.21
C GLU A 255 -24.93 -19.95 8.91
N LYS A 256 -24.99 -21.28 8.68
CA LYS A 256 -24.17 -22.36 9.29
C LYS A 256 -22.67 -22.31 8.95
N GLN A 257 -22.00 -21.18 9.09
CA GLN A 257 -20.54 -21.06 8.90
C GLN A 257 -19.88 -20.25 10.02
N THR A 258 -20.26 -20.50 11.27
CA THR A 258 -19.50 -20.03 12.43
C THR A 258 -18.22 -20.85 12.52
N ILE A 259 -17.10 -20.29 12.07
CA ILE A 259 -15.78 -20.85 12.39
C ILE A 259 -15.33 -20.20 13.69
N GLN A 260 -14.98 -21.02 14.69
CA GLN A 260 -14.34 -20.51 15.92
C GLN A 260 -13.07 -19.74 15.55
N SER A 261 -12.91 -18.57 16.15
CA SER A 261 -11.80 -17.63 15.92
C SER A 261 -10.43 -18.32 15.90
N SER A 262 -9.67 -18.15 14.81
CA SER A 262 -8.24 -18.46 14.82
C SER A 262 -7.45 -17.19 15.13
N SER A 263 -6.67 -17.21 16.22
CA SER A 263 -5.82 -16.09 16.69
C SER A 263 -4.78 -15.56 15.69
N ASN A 264 -4.71 -16.10 14.48
CA ASN A 264 -3.63 -15.84 13.51
C ASN A 264 -3.82 -14.53 12.74
N ASP A 265 -5.05 -14.10 12.45
CA ASP A 265 -5.31 -12.89 11.64
C ASP A 265 -4.81 -11.59 12.31
N ILE A 266 -4.97 -11.46 13.65
CA ILE A 266 -4.44 -10.33 14.42
C ILE A 266 -2.91 -10.41 14.50
N LYS A 267 -2.37 -11.61 14.75
CA LYS A 267 -0.92 -11.82 14.86
C LYS A 267 -0.20 -11.39 13.59
N ASP A 268 -0.77 -11.64 12.41
CA ASP A 268 -0.17 -11.24 11.14
C ASP A 268 -0.12 -9.72 10.96
N ILE A 269 -1.17 -8.99 11.37
CA ILE A 269 -1.17 -7.52 11.33
C ILE A 269 -0.20 -6.95 12.35
N GLN A 270 -0.24 -7.43 13.60
CA GLN A 270 0.69 -6.99 14.64
C GLN A 270 2.14 -7.25 14.23
N LYS A 271 2.43 -8.45 13.73
CA LYS A 271 3.75 -8.81 13.21
C LYS A 271 4.17 -7.88 12.07
N PHE A 272 3.25 -7.59 11.14
CA PHE A 272 3.50 -6.65 10.06
C PHE A 272 3.84 -5.24 10.58
N LEU A 273 3.03 -4.70 11.50
CA LEU A 273 3.26 -3.37 12.08
C LEU A 273 4.54 -3.32 12.91
N THR A 274 4.83 -4.35 13.71
CA THR A 274 6.10 -4.46 14.44
C THR A 274 7.28 -4.46 13.47
N MET A 275 7.17 -5.14 12.34
CA MET A 275 8.22 -5.13 11.30
C MET A 275 8.41 -3.74 10.67
N MET A 276 7.38 -2.87 10.67
CA MET A 276 7.47 -1.47 10.24
C MET A 276 7.90 -0.50 11.35
N SER A 277 7.71 -0.84 12.62
CA SER A 277 8.06 0.01 13.77
C SER A 277 9.53 -0.10 14.18
N ILE A 278 10.27 -1.11 13.70
CA ILE A 278 11.70 -1.25 13.96
C ILE A 278 12.44 -0.20 13.12
N LYS A 279 12.87 0.84 13.81
CA LYS A 279 13.75 1.91 13.34
C LYS A 279 15.19 1.43 13.30
#